data_AF-A0A840Z291-F1
#
_entry.id   AF-A0A840Z291-F1
#
_cell.length_a   1.000
_cell.length_b   1.000
_cell.length_c   1.000
_cell.angle_alpha   90.00
_cell.angle_beta   90.00
_cell.angle_gamma   90.00
#
_symmetry.space_group_name_H-M   'P 1'
#
loop_
_entity.id
_entity.type
_entity.pdbx_description
1 polymer ?
#
loop_
_entity_poly.entity_id
_entity_poly.type
_entity_poly.pdbx_seq_one_letter_code
_entity_poly.pdbx_strand_id
1 'polypeptide(L)'
;MFPGGGEDNPFGSFPNHWEKIFQNTALADVTPHVLRHSFASVANDLGFTETTIAALIGHSRGTVTSKYIHSLDAALIMAADTISGYIGGLLDGVEFKQTSYALDRGARKATLTRFLKRMCSPPDDGLIPEEHLAA
;
A
#
# COMPACT_ATOMS: atom_id res chain seq x y z
N MET A 1 -10.38 -14.75 -5.26
CA MET A 1 -9.95 -15.99 -4.58
C MET A 1 -8.85 -16.62 -5.42
N PHE A 2 -7.87 -17.27 -4.78
CA PHE A 2 -6.81 -17.98 -5.52
C PHE A 2 -7.31 -19.36 -5.96
N PRO A 3 -7.05 -19.77 -7.22
CA PRO A 3 -7.48 -21.06 -7.73
C PRO A 3 -6.68 -22.20 -7.08
N GLY A 4 -7.36 -23.30 -6.76
CA GLY A 4 -6.75 -24.56 -6.35
C GLY A 4 -6.44 -25.47 -7.53
N GLY A 5 -5.99 -26.70 -7.26
CA GLY A 5 -5.61 -27.67 -8.30
C GLY A 5 -6.76 -28.35 -9.05
N GLY A 6 -8.03 -28.00 -8.77
CA GLY A 6 -9.21 -28.54 -9.45
C GLY A 6 -10.03 -27.43 -10.08
N GLU A 7 -10.89 -27.76 -11.06
CA GLU A 7 -11.57 -26.81 -11.95
C GLU A 7 -12.47 -25.76 -11.26
N ASP A 8 -12.81 -25.94 -9.97
CA ASP A 8 -13.66 -24.98 -9.25
C ASP A 8 -13.41 -24.97 -7.72
N ASN A 9 -12.23 -25.39 -7.28
CA ASN A 9 -11.91 -25.43 -5.84
C ASN A 9 -11.02 -24.24 -5.43
N PRO A 10 -11.39 -23.42 -4.43
CA PRO A 10 -10.49 -22.42 -3.88
C PRO A 10 -9.27 -23.06 -3.23
N PHE A 11 -8.14 -22.35 -3.23
CA PHE A 11 -6.93 -22.79 -2.55
C PHE A 11 -7.14 -22.93 -1.03
N GLY A 12 -7.20 -24.17 -0.54
CA GLY A 12 -7.49 -24.48 0.88
C GLY A 12 -6.27 -24.77 1.76
N SER A 13 -5.06 -24.91 1.19
CA SER A 13 -3.87 -25.36 1.92
C SER A 13 -2.94 -24.21 2.34
N PHE A 14 -3.50 -23.03 2.57
CA PHE A 14 -2.72 -21.84 2.92
C PHE A 14 -1.86 -21.99 4.18
N PRO A 15 -2.35 -22.53 5.31
CA PRO A 15 -1.51 -22.73 6.50
C PRO A 15 -0.30 -23.63 6.24
N ASN A 16 -0.50 -24.76 5.57
CA ASN A 16 0.59 -25.70 5.27
C ASN A 16 1.62 -25.10 4.32
N HIS A 17 1.21 -24.26 3.37
CA HIS A 17 2.14 -23.58 2.47
C HIS A 17 2.87 -22.44 3.16
N TRP A 18 2.19 -21.74 4.06
CA TRP A 18 2.81 -20.69 4.88
C TRP A 18 4.02 -21.21 5.65
N GLU A 19 3.82 -22.31 6.39
CA GLU A 19 4.90 -22.97 7.14
C GLU A 19 6.04 -23.41 6.21
N LYS A 20 5.74 -23.97 5.04
CA LYS A 20 6.74 -24.40 4.06
C LYS A 20 7.55 -23.25 3.48
N ILE A 21 6.93 -22.11 3.20
CA ILE A 21 7.61 -20.94 2.60
C ILE A 21 8.67 -20.39 3.55
N PHE A 22 8.36 -20.31 4.85
CA PHE A 22 9.26 -19.73 5.85
C PHE A 22 10.10 -20.77 6.60
N GLN A 23 9.95 -22.05 6.26
CA GLN A 23 10.73 -23.13 6.87
C GLN A 23 12.24 -22.85 6.70
N ASN A 24 12.99 -22.98 7.79
CA ASN A 24 14.43 -22.73 7.85
C ASN A 24 14.86 -21.27 7.55
N THR A 25 13.93 -20.32 7.63
CA THR A 25 14.24 -18.88 7.56
C THR A 25 14.11 -18.24 8.94
N ALA A 26 14.62 -17.02 9.09
CA ALA A 26 14.41 -16.21 10.30
C ALA A 26 12.92 -15.84 10.54
N LEU A 27 12.04 -16.13 9.59
CA LEU A 27 10.61 -15.82 9.64
C LEU A 27 9.75 -17.04 9.97
N ALA A 28 10.34 -18.17 10.37
CA ALA A 28 9.62 -19.43 10.61
C ALA A 28 8.45 -19.29 11.61
N ASP A 29 8.57 -18.41 12.60
CA ASP A 29 7.55 -18.17 13.64
C ASP A 29 6.59 -17.02 13.28
N VAL A 30 6.78 -16.36 12.13
CA VAL A 30 5.89 -15.28 11.69
C VAL A 30 4.63 -15.90 11.11
N THR A 31 3.46 -15.48 11.60
CA THR A 31 2.16 -15.92 11.09
C THR A 31 1.51 -14.83 10.23
N PRO A 32 0.52 -15.17 9.38
CA PRO A 32 -0.28 -14.17 8.68
C PRO A 32 -0.97 -13.18 9.63
N HIS A 33 -1.29 -13.63 10.84
CA HIS A 33 -1.87 -12.79 11.89
C HIS A 33 -0.86 -11.76 12.41
N VAL A 34 0.41 -12.15 12.59
CA VAL A 34 1.49 -11.22 12.94
C VAL A 34 1.66 -10.17 11.83
N LEU A 35 1.61 -10.55 10.55
CA LEU A 35 1.68 -9.57 9.45
C LEU A 35 0.51 -8.58 9.46
N ARG A 36 -0.70 -9.04 9.77
CA ARG A 36 -1.88 -8.17 9.94
C ARG A 36 -1.66 -7.17 11.08
N HIS A 37 -1.03 -7.60 12.17
CA HIS A 37 -0.64 -6.70 13.26
C HIS A 37 0.45 -5.72 12.84
N SER A 38 1.50 -6.18 12.16
CA SER A 38 2.56 -5.30 11.64
C SER A 38 2.01 -4.22 10.71
N PHE A 39 1.06 -4.57 9.83
CA PHE A 39 0.37 -3.59 8.99
C PHE A 39 -0.34 -2.51 9.83
N ALA A 40 -1.04 -2.91 10.89
CA ALA A 40 -1.70 -1.99 11.82
C ALA A 40 -0.70 -1.09 12.55
N SER A 41 0.41 -1.65 13.02
CA SER A 41 1.48 -0.91 13.70
C SER A 41 2.11 0.12 12.79
N VAL A 42 2.46 -0.24 11.55
CA VAL A 42 2.99 0.72 10.56
C VAL A 42 1.97 1.81 10.25
N ALA A 43 0.68 1.46 10.13
CA ALA A 43 -0.36 2.46 9.90
C ALA A 43 -0.50 3.46 11.07
N ASN A 44 -0.43 2.95 12.31
CA ASN A 44 -0.42 3.79 13.50
C ASN A 44 0.83 4.68 13.54
N ASP A 45 1.99 4.11 13.24
CA ASP A 45 3.23 4.88 13.17
C ASP A 45 3.05 6.02 12.18
N LEU A 46 2.58 5.76 10.95
CA LEU A 46 2.30 6.77 9.91
C LEU A 46 1.21 7.81 10.27
N GLY A 47 0.60 7.70 11.45
CA GLY A 47 -0.34 8.70 11.98
C GLY A 47 -1.79 8.51 11.55
N PHE A 48 -2.16 7.34 11.02
CA PHE A 48 -3.57 7.04 10.72
C PHE A 48 -4.36 6.78 12.00
N THR A 49 -5.62 7.21 12.02
CA THR A 49 -6.50 7.02 13.19
C THR A 49 -6.90 5.56 13.36
N GLU A 50 -7.19 5.14 14.60
CA GLU A 50 -7.68 3.78 14.90
C GLU A 50 -8.92 3.41 14.07
N THR A 51 -9.84 4.37 13.84
CA THR A 51 -11.02 4.15 12.99
C THR A 51 -10.65 3.84 11.54
N THR A 52 -9.68 4.56 10.98
CA THR A 52 -9.15 4.31 9.62
C THR A 52 -8.49 2.94 9.55
N ILE A 53 -7.65 2.60 10.53
CA ILE A 53 -6.94 1.32 10.60
C ILE A 53 -7.94 0.15 10.73
N ALA A 54 -8.94 0.28 11.60
CA ALA A 54 -9.98 -0.71 11.79
C ALA A 54 -10.80 -0.93 10.51
N ALA A 55 -11.10 0.13 9.76
CA ALA A 55 -11.77 0.03 8.46
C ALA A 55 -10.92 -0.73 7.42
N LEU A 56 -9.62 -0.42 7.31
CA LEU A 56 -8.70 -1.10 6.39
C LEU A 56 -8.54 -2.59 6.70
N ILE A 57 -8.46 -2.93 7.98
CA ILE A 57 -8.24 -4.29 8.44
C ILE A 57 -9.54 -5.12 8.39
N GLY A 58 -10.70 -4.47 8.21
CA GLY A 58 -12.00 -5.13 8.16
C GLY A 58 -12.59 -5.41 9.56
N HIS A 59 -12.16 -4.67 10.58
CA HIS A 59 -12.75 -4.65 11.93
C HIS A 59 -13.88 -3.62 12.08
N SER A 60 -14.28 -2.94 10.99
CA SER A 60 -15.35 -1.94 11.03
C SER A 60 -16.65 -2.52 11.58
N ARG A 61 -17.07 -2.03 12.75
CA ARG A 61 -18.46 -2.07 13.18
C ARG A 61 -19.22 -1.08 12.30
N GLY A 62 -19.85 -1.56 11.24
CA GLY A 62 -20.57 -0.72 10.28
C GLY A 62 -21.56 0.20 10.99
N THR A 63 -21.26 1.50 11.05
CA THR A 63 -22.23 2.51 11.47
C THR A 63 -23.02 2.98 10.25
N VAL A 64 -24.27 3.36 10.46
CA VAL A 64 -25.24 3.79 9.43
C VAL A 64 -24.73 4.98 8.60
N THR A 65 -23.75 5.73 9.10
CA THR A 65 -23.07 6.85 8.44
C THR A 65 -22.09 6.44 7.31
N SER A 66 -21.63 5.18 7.25
CA SER A 66 -20.68 4.72 6.22
C SER A 66 -21.24 4.74 4.80
N LYS A 67 -22.57 4.80 4.62
CA LYS A 67 -23.23 4.80 3.30
C LYS A 67 -23.31 6.17 2.61
N TYR A 68 -22.99 7.27 3.28
CA TYR A 68 -23.28 8.63 2.80
C TYR A 68 -22.06 9.46 2.43
N ILE A 69 -20.84 8.92 2.55
CA ILE A 69 -19.61 9.69 2.38
C ILE A 69 -18.70 8.98 1.38
N HIS A 70 -18.84 9.30 0.09
CA HIS A 70 -17.93 8.81 -0.95
C HIS A 70 -16.46 9.25 -0.73
N SER A 71 -16.23 10.29 0.09
CA SER A 71 -14.87 10.72 0.45
C SER A 71 -14.17 9.81 1.47
N LEU A 72 -14.92 8.97 2.21
CA LEU A 72 -14.31 7.98 3.10
C LEU A 72 -13.63 6.88 2.29
N ASP A 73 -14.22 6.47 1.16
CA ASP A 73 -13.63 5.49 0.25
C ASP A 73 -12.30 6.00 -0.32
N ALA A 74 -12.26 7.27 -0.78
CA ALA A 74 -11.03 7.89 -1.26
C ALA A 74 -9.96 8.01 -0.15
N ALA A 75 -10.36 8.34 1.08
CA ALA A 75 -9.45 8.42 2.22
C ALA A 75 -8.88 7.05 2.62
N LEU A 76 -9.70 5.99 2.56
CA LEU A 76 -9.26 4.62 2.83
C LEU A 76 -8.31 4.11 1.74
N ILE A 77 -8.60 4.38 0.47
CA ILE A 77 -7.70 4.04 -0.64
C ILE A 77 -6.34 4.74 -0.45
N MET A 78 -6.33 6.05 -0.20
CA MET A 78 -5.08 6.79 0.04
C MET A 78 -4.31 6.24 1.24
N ALA A 79 -5.00 5.85 2.31
CA ALA A 79 -4.35 5.24 3.47
C ALA A 79 -3.72 3.90 3.12
N ALA A 80 -4.45 3.02 2.41
CA ALA A 80 -3.94 1.72 1.96
C ALA A 80 -2.72 1.86 1.04
N ASP A 81 -2.76 2.77 0.07
CA ASP A 81 -1.65 3.06 -0.85
C ASP A 81 -0.43 3.61 -0.10
N THR A 82 -0.65 4.50 0.88
CA THR A 82 0.44 5.08 1.67
C THR A 82 1.13 4.01 2.52
N ILE A 83 0.37 3.17 3.22
CA ILE A 83 0.91 2.12 4.09
C ILE A 83 1.64 1.07 3.24
N SER A 84 1.01 0.59 2.16
CA SER A 84 1.62 -0.41 1.28
C SER A 84 2.87 0.12 0.57
N GLY A 85 2.86 1.37 0.11
CA GLY A 85 4.03 2.02 -0.48
C GLY A 85 5.18 2.20 0.52
N TYR A 86 4.87 2.54 1.77
CA TYR A 86 5.87 2.62 2.84
C TYR A 86 6.51 1.25 3.14
N ILE A 87 5.68 0.20 3.28
CA ILE A 87 6.16 -1.18 3.47
C ILE A 87 6.99 -1.62 2.26
N GLY A 88 6.54 -1.33 1.03
CA GLY A 88 7.30 -1.63 -0.19
C GLY A 88 8.68 -0.99 -0.19
N GLY A 89 8.78 0.29 0.18
CA GLY A 89 10.06 0.97 0.32
C GLY A 89 10.97 0.31 1.36
N LEU A 90 10.43 -0.12 2.51
CA LEU A 90 11.21 -0.86 3.51
C LEU A 90 11.76 -2.19 2.97
N LEU A 91 10.94 -2.92 2.21
CA LEU A 91 11.34 -4.18 1.58
C LEU A 91 12.42 -3.97 0.50
N ASP A 92 12.39 -2.83 -0.19
CA ASP A 92 13.42 -2.42 -1.15
C ASP A 92 14.71 -1.90 -0.48
N GLY A 93 14.76 -1.90 0.87
CA GLY A 93 15.93 -1.46 1.65
C GLY A 93 16.01 0.05 1.84
N VAL A 94 14.93 0.80 1.61
CA VAL A 94 14.87 2.25 1.88
C VAL A 94 14.89 2.49 3.38
N GLU A 95 15.89 3.22 3.85
CA GLU A 95 15.97 3.67 5.24
C GLU A 95 15.17 4.97 5.42
N PHE A 96 13.99 4.88 6.04
CA PHE A 96 13.21 6.05 6.39
C PHE A 96 13.75 6.69 7.68
N LYS A 97 14.50 7.79 7.53
CA LYS A 97 15.12 8.52 8.65
C LYS A 97 14.15 9.26 9.57
N GLN A 98 12.85 9.23 9.29
CA GLN A 98 11.81 9.87 10.11
C GLN A 98 10.63 8.92 10.34
N THR A 99 10.51 8.43 11.57
CA THR A 99 9.28 7.83 12.08
C THR A 99 8.26 8.93 12.41
N SER A 100 7.49 9.27 11.37
CA SER A 100 6.04 9.04 11.39
C SER A 100 5.08 9.98 12.16
N TYR A 101 5.54 10.97 12.93
CA TYR A 101 4.65 12.11 13.27
C TYR A 101 4.62 13.22 12.23
N ALA A 102 5.52 13.19 11.25
CA ALA A 102 5.69 14.29 10.32
C ALA A 102 5.92 13.78 8.90
N LEU A 103 4.83 13.57 8.17
CA LEU A 103 4.74 14.30 6.91
C LEU A 103 4.82 15.80 7.28
N ASP A 104 6.04 16.28 7.51
CA ASP A 104 6.33 17.69 7.73
C ASP A 104 5.56 18.48 6.66
N ARG A 105 5.02 19.62 7.05
CA ARG A 105 4.32 20.52 6.14
C ARG A 105 5.15 20.75 4.87
N GLY A 106 6.48 20.84 4.99
CA GLY A 106 7.41 20.94 3.86
C GLY A 106 7.35 19.73 2.92
N ALA A 107 7.39 18.51 3.43
CA ALA A 107 7.25 17.29 2.63
C ALA A 107 5.91 17.23 1.87
N ARG A 108 4.80 17.55 2.55
CA ARG A 108 3.47 17.62 1.89
C ARG A 108 3.42 18.69 0.81
N LYS A 109 3.99 19.86 1.08
CA LYS A 109 4.07 20.96 0.12
C LYS A 109 4.91 20.59 -1.10
N ALA A 110 6.04 19.91 -0.91
CA ALA A 110 6.93 19.47 -1.99
C ALA A 110 6.25 18.43 -2.89
N THR A 111 5.61 17.42 -2.29
CA THR A 111 4.83 16.41 -3.04
C THR A 111 3.68 17.05 -3.81
N LEU A 112 2.91 17.94 -3.17
CA LEU A 112 1.82 18.66 -3.82
C LEU A 112 2.33 19.52 -4.99
N THR A 113 3.47 20.20 -4.81
CA THR A 113 4.09 21.01 -5.86
C THR A 113 4.50 20.15 -7.05
N ARG A 114 5.12 18.98 -6.82
CA ARG A 114 5.46 18.03 -7.88
C ARG A 114 4.23 17.52 -8.60
N PHE A 115 3.17 17.19 -7.86
CA PHE A 115 1.90 16.73 -8.41
C PHE A 115 1.24 17.80 -9.30
N LEU A 116 1.10 19.03 -8.79
CA LEU A 116 0.55 20.15 -9.55
C LEU A 116 1.38 20.46 -10.79
N LYS A 117 2.72 20.40 -10.68
CA LYS A 117 3.61 20.56 -11.84
C LYS A 117 3.33 19.50 -12.91
N ARG A 118 3.15 18.24 -12.52
CA ARG A 118 2.80 17.15 -13.45
C ARG A 118 1.44 17.38 -14.13
N MET A 119 0.47 17.95 -13.41
CA MET A 119 -0.87 18.24 -13.95
C MET A 119 -0.91 19.49 -14.84
N CYS A 120 0.01 20.44 -14.64
CA CYS A 120 0.09 21.67 -15.44
C CYS A 120 1.04 21.57 -16.63
N SER A 121 1.88 20.53 -16.72
CA SER A 121 2.67 20.27 -17.93
C SER A 121 1.76 19.67 -19.02
N PRO A 122 1.91 20.09 -20.30
CA PRO A 122 1.20 19.45 -21.40
C PRO A 122 1.58 17.96 -21.48
N PRO A 123 0.71 17.07 -21.97
CA PRO A 123 1.06 15.68 -22.18
C PRO A 123 2.31 15.61 -23.07
N ASP A 124 3.28 14.80 -22.63
CA ASP A 124 4.48 14.50 -23.38
C ASP A 124 4.06 13.69 -24.61
N ASP A 125 3.74 14.40 -25.69
CA ASP A 125 3.50 13.81 -27.01
C ASP A 125 4.88 13.37 -27.51
N GLY A 126 5.20 12.10 -27.25
CA GLY A 126 6.48 11.48 -27.54
C GLY A 126 6.81 11.43 -29.02
N LEU A 127 7.14 12.59 -29.61
CA LEU A 127 7.76 12.70 -30.91
C LEU A 127 9.20 12.19 -30.80
N ILE A 128 9.39 10.93 -31.17
CA ILE A 128 10.69 10.39 -31.55
C ILE A 128 11.20 11.25 -32.71
N PRO A 129 12.38 11.91 -32.60
CA PRO A 129 13.00 12.55 -33.75
C PRO A 129 13.45 11.45 -34.72
N GLU A 130 12.83 11.41 -35.90
CA GLU A 130 13.31 10.66 -37.07
C GLU A 130 14.70 11.20 -37.45
N GLU A 131 15.76 10.52 -36.99
CA GLU A 131 17.11 10.76 -37.46
C GLU A 131 17.23 10.25 -38.91
N HIS A 132 17.34 11.23 -39.82
CA HIS A 132 17.72 11.06 -41.21
C HIS A 132 18.96 10.15 -41.38
N LEU A 133 18.78 9.02 -42.06
CA LEU A 133 19.86 8.32 -42.76
C LEU A 133 19.71 8.52 -44.26
N ALA A 134 20.36 9.58 -44.75
CA ALA A 134 20.80 9.68 -46.13
C ALA A 134 22.21 9.08 -46.22
N ALA A 135 22.35 7.95 -46.91
CA ALA A 135 23.52 7.52 -47.67
C ALA A 135 23.19 6.24 -48.45
#